data_AF-A0A956BQD9-F1
#
_entry.id   AF-A0A956BQD9-F1
#
_cell.length_a   1.000
_cell.length_b   1.000
_cell.length_c   1.000
_cell.angle_alpha   90.00
_cell.angle_beta   90.00
_cell.angle_gamma   90.00
#
_symmetry.space_group_name_H-M   'P 1'
#
loop_
_entity.id
_entity.type
_entity.pdbx_description
1 polymer ?
#
loop_
_entity_poly.entity_id
_entity_poly.type
_entity_poly.pdbx_seq_one_letter_code
_entity_poly.pdbx_strand_id
1 'polypeptide(L)'
;MGVMGGNKWFSADYSTSRHRFLKLAEAAGASLESLPIPGQAPDGDPLAIDVAWLGPRGARRAVVVSSGTHGIEGFMGAAVQLALLDELPALPDDVALVLVHAINPYGFAHVRRVDGQNIDLNRNFLRPGETWTGAPDGYAELDALLNPRTAPGLGSR
;
A
#
# COMPACT_ATOMS: atom_id res chain seq x y z
N MET A 1 -17.21 7.14 -31.01
CA MET A 1 -18.23 7.11 -29.92
C MET A 1 -18.13 5.73 -29.27
N GLY A 2 -17.65 5.67 -28.04
CA GLY A 2 -17.43 4.42 -27.30
C GLY A 2 -17.01 4.74 -25.88
N VAL A 3 -18.00 4.99 -25.01
CA VAL A 3 -17.79 5.12 -23.57
C VAL A 3 -17.83 3.72 -22.97
N MET A 4 -16.70 3.24 -22.44
CA MET A 4 -16.67 2.26 -21.35
C MET A 4 -15.71 2.80 -20.29
N GLY A 5 -16.23 3.72 -19.48
CA GLY A 5 -15.47 4.46 -18.48
C GLY A 5 -15.12 3.61 -17.26
N GLY A 6 -14.03 2.85 -17.35
CA GLY A 6 -13.18 2.58 -16.21
C GLY A 6 -12.14 3.70 -16.12
N ASN A 7 -11.96 4.30 -14.95
CA ASN A 7 -10.95 5.35 -14.78
C ASN A 7 -9.56 4.76 -15.09
N LYS A 8 -8.85 5.33 -16.09
CA LYS A 8 -7.57 4.84 -16.68
C LYS A 8 -6.59 4.33 -15.62
N TRP A 9 -6.58 4.92 -14.43
CA TRP A 9 -5.61 4.66 -13.37
C TRP A 9 -6.04 3.66 -12.30
N PHE A 10 -7.30 3.26 -12.26
CA PHE A 10 -7.75 2.26 -11.31
C PHE A 10 -7.34 0.86 -11.79
N SER A 11 -6.94 0.02 -10.84
CA SER A 11 -6.57 -1.38 -11.07
C SER A 11 -7.63 -2.29 -10.45
N ALA A 12 -7.83 -3.47 -11.03
CA ALA A 12 -8.83 -4.42 -10.56
C ALA A 12 -8.46 -5.07 -9.21
N ASP A 13 -7.17 -5.22 -8.96
CA ASP A 13 -6.60 -5.88 -7.78
C ASP A 13 -5.22 -5.31 -7.44
N TYR A 14 -4.69 -5.75 -6.29
CA TYR A 14 -3.36 -5.37 -5.80
C TYR A 14 -2.26 -5.76 -6.78
N SER A 15 -2.26 -6.99 -7.30
CA SER A 15 -1.17 -7.50 -8.14
C SER A 15 -1.06 -6.72 -9.45
N THR A 16 -2.18 -6.43 -10.11
CA THR A 16 -2.26 -5.54 -11.27
C THR A 16 -1.80 -4.14 -10.91
N SER A 17 -2.22 -3.62 -9.76
CA SER A 17 -1.80 -2.29 -9.29
C SER A 17 -0.29 -2.20 -9.09
N ARG A 18 0.30 -3.20 -8.42
CA ARG A 18 1.73 -3.29 -8.14
C ARG A 18 2.55 -3.36 -9.41
N HIS A 19 2.18 -4.25 -10.33
CA HIS A 19 2.87 -4.36 -11.62
C HIS A 19 2.84 -3.06 -12.42
N ARG A 20 1.70 -2.36 -12.41
CA ARG A 20 1.58 -1.05 -13.08
C ARG A 20 2.43 0.01 -12.40
N PHE A 21 2.48 0.02 -11.07
CA PHE A 21 3.31 0.96 -10.30
C PHE A 21 4.78 0.77 -10.62
N LEU A 22 5.29 -0.47 -10.51
CA LEU A 22 6.70 -0.79 -10.80
C LEU A 22 7.07 -0.41 -12.24
N LYS A 23 6.22 -0.76 -13.20
CA LYS A 23 6.44 -0.46 -14.63
C LYS A 23 6.50 1.04 -14.91
N LEU A 24 5.56 1.83 -14.37
CA LEU A 24 5.55 3.28 -14.57
C LEU A 24 6.69 3.97 -13.82
N ALA A 25 7.02 3.50 -12.62
CA ALA A 25 8.15 4.02 -11.85
C ALA A 25 9.49 3.76 -12.55
N GLU A 26 9.69 2.57 -13.10
CA GLU A 26 10.88 2.25 -13.91
C GLU A 26 10.94 3.12 -15.17
N ALA A 27 9.83 3.27 -15.89
CA ALA A 27 9.74 4.15 -17.06
C ALA A 27 10.03 5.63 -16.74
N ALA A 28 9.69 6.07 -15.53
CA ALA A 28 10.00 7.40 -15.02
C ALA A 28 11.47 7.55 -14.55
N GLY A 29 12.28 6.48 -14.61
CA GLY A 29 13.68 6.47 -14.17
C GLY A 29 13.83 6.45 -12.65
N ALA A 30 12.81 5.98 -11.91
CA ALA A 30 12.89 5.86 -10.46
C ALA A 30 13.89 4.77 -10.06
N SER A 31 14.60 5.01 -8.95
CA SER A 31 15.29 3.94 -8.25
C SER A 31 14.28 3.19 -7.37
N LEU A 32 14.17 1.88 -7.57
CA LEU A 32 13.18 1.03 -6.93
C LEU A 32 13.78 0.23 -5.78
N GLU A 33 13.01 0.08 -4.70
CA GLU A 33 13.27 -0.84 -3.60
C GLU A 33 11.99 -1.58 -3.26
N SER A 34 12.06 -2.90 -3.08
CA SER A 34 10.92 -3.73 -2.70
C SER A 34 11.20 -4.37 -1.35
N LEU A 35 10.26 -4.25 -0.42
CA LEU A 35 10.31 -4.83 0.91
C LEU A 35 9.25 -5.94 1.00
N PRO A 36 9.64 -7.22 0.79
CA PRO A 36 8.70 -8.33 0.88
C PRO A 36 8.11 -8.43 2.28
N ILE A 37 6.83 -8.75 2.37
CA ILE A 37 6.16 -9.06 3.64
C ILE A 37 5.62 -10.50 3.62
N PRO A 38 5.45 -11.16 4.77
CA PRO A 38 4.83 -12.47 4.84
C PRO A 38 3.40 -12.48 4.27
N GLY A 39 3.03 -13.58 3.61
CA GLY A 39 1.71 -13.78 3.03
C GLY A 39 1.68 -13.70 1.51
N GLN A 40 0.49 -13.89 0.95
CA GLN A 40 0.23 -13.91 -0.49
C GLN A 40 -1.08 -13.15 -0.79
N ALA A 41 -1.15 -12.57 -1.98
CA ALA A 41 -2.40 -12.09 -2.55
C ALA A 41 -3.33 -13.27 -2.93
N PRO A 42 -4.64 -13.04 -3.17
CA PRO A 42 -5.57 -14.12 -3.54
C PRO A 42 -5.20 -14.92 -4.80
N ASP A 43 -4.42 -14.33 -5.70
CA ASP A 43 -3.87 -14.95 -6.90
C ASP A 43 -2.53 -15.69 -6.66
N GLY A 44 -2.03 -15.68 -5.43
CA GLY A 44 -0.77 -16.31 -5.04
C GLY A 44 0.46 -15.40 -5.17
N ASP A 45 0.30 -14.18 -5.69
CA ASP A 45 1.43 -13.26 -5.88
C ASP A 45 2.03 -12.81 -4.54
N PRO A 46 3.36 -12.58 -4.50
CA PRO A 46 4.03 -12.13 -3.30
C PRO A 46 3.60 -10.71 -2.93
N LEU A 47 3.44 -10.50 -1.62
CA LEU A 47 3.16 -9.20 -1.04
C LEU A 47 4.46 -8.43 -0.76
N ALA A 48 4.49 -7.14 -1.12
CA ALA A 48 5.64 -6.28 -0.87
C ALA A 48 5.20 -4.82 -0.74
N ILE A 49 5.97 -4.06 0.05
CA ILE A 49 5.94 -2.60 0.03
C ILE A 49 6.99 -2.16 -0.99
N ASP A 50 6.56 -1.56 -2.09
CA ASP A 50 7.46 -1.05 -3.12
C ASP A 50 7.66 0.47 -2.96
N VAL A 51 8.91 0.91 -3.07
CA VAL A 51 9.31 2.30 -2.93
C VAL A 51 9.96 2.75 -4.23
N ALA A 52 9.44 3.83 -4.82
CA ALA A 52 10.02 4.50 -5.97
C ALA A 52 10.62 5.84 -5.57
N TRP A 53 11.92 6.02 -5.81
CA TRP A 53 12.66 7.25 -5.56
C TRP A 53 12.98 7.97 -6.87
N LEU A 54 12.46 9.18 -7.03
CA LEU A 54 12.71 10.07 -8.17
C LEU A 54 13.48 11.31 -7.71
N GLY A 55 14.47 11.73 -8.48
CA GLY A 55 15.34 12.87 -8.16
C GLY A 55 16.63 12.49 -7.43
N PRO A 56 17.47 13.49 -7.05
CA PRO A 56 18.82 13.24 -6.55
C PRO A 56 18.81 12.52 -5.19
N ARG A 57 19.73 11.55 -4.99
CA ARG A 57 19.91 10.89 -3.69
C ARG A 57 20.40 11.84 -2.59
N GLY A 58 21.05 12.95 -2.97
CA GLY A 58 21.46 14.03 -2.07
C GLY A 58 20.48 15.20 -1.97
N ALA A 59 19.23 15.02 -2.40
CA ALA A 59 18.22 16.07 -2.33
C ALA A 59 18.05 16.60 -0.89
N ARG A 60 17.91 17.92 -0.75
CA ARG A 60 17.74 18.58 0.56
C ARG A 60 16.33 18.42 1.11
N ARG A 61 15.38 18.13 0.23
CA ARG A 61 13.95 18.02 0.53
C ARG A 61 13.40 16.77 -0.14
N ALA A 62 12.49 16.09 0.54
CA ALA A 62 11.77 14.98 -0.04
C ALA A 62 10.26 15.17 0.16
N VAL A 63 9.49 14.91 -0.88
CA VAL A 63 8.04 14.75 -0.80
C VAL A 63 7.78 13.25 -0.75
N VAL A 64 7.21 12.77 0.35
CA VAL A 64 6.85 11.36 0.52
C VAL A 64 5.35 11.21 0.34
N VAL A 65 4.94 10.34 -0.58
CA VAL A 65 3.54 10.01 -0.85
C VAL A 65 3.35 8.51 -0.68
N SER A 66 2.74 8.12 0.44
CA SER A 66 2.34 6.74 0.69
C SER A 66 0.89 6.48 0.31
N SER A 67 0.59 5.25 -0.06
CA SER A 67 -0.77 4.78 -0.31
C SER A 67 -1.09 3.54 0.52
N GLY A 68 -2.39 3.27 0.69
CA GLY A 68 -2.89 2.02 1.25
C GLY A 68 -2.45 1.72 2.69
N THR A 69 -2.36 2.73 3.57
CA THR A 69 -2.21 2.46 5.03
C THR A 69 -3.40 1.67 5.55
N HIS A 70 -4.62 2.07 5.16
CA HIS A 70 -5.73 1.14 5.12
C HIS A 70 -5.74 0.44 3.78
N GLY A 71 -5.70 -0.88 3.77
CA GLY A 71 -5.47 -1.64 2.55
C GLY A 71 -6.50 -1.39 1.45
N ILE A 72 -7.79 -1.38 1.79
CA ILE A 72 -8.91 -1.12 0.86
C ILE A 72 -8.85 0.27 0.22
N GLU A 73 -8.22 1.26 0.87
CA GLU A 73 -8.02 2.60 0.31
C GLU A 73 -6.82 2.63 -0.67
N GLY A 74 -6.07 1.53 -0.76
CA GLY A 74 -4.97 1.32 -1.69
C GLY A 74 -5.37 1.51 -3.14
N PHE A 75 -6.59 1.11 -3.56
CA PHE A 75 -7.07 1.29 -4.93
C PHE A 75 -7.04 2.77 -5.36
N MET A 76 -7.56 3.66 -4.53
CA MET A 76 -7.60 5.10 -4.82
C MET A 76 -6.21 5.71 -4.72
N GLY A 77 -5.47 5.43 -3.64
CA GLY A 77 -4.13 5.98 -3.44
C GLY A 77 -3.15 5.54 -4.55
N ALA A 78 -3.25 4.30 -4.99
CA ALA A 78 -2.50 3.78 -6.12
C ALA A 78 -2.88 4.46 -7.43
N ALA A 79 -4.17 4.63 -7.71
CA ALA A 79 -4.61 5.33 -8.92
C ALA A 79 -4.02 6.75 -9.01
N VAL A 80 -3.94 7.47 -7.88
CA VAL A 80 -3.27 8.78 -7.81
C VAL A 80 -1.77 8.66 -8.09
N GLN A 81 -1.08 7.68 -7.51
CA GLN A 81 0.36 7.44 -7.77
C GLN A 81 0.62 7.08 -9.23
N LEU A 82 -0.22 6.25 -9.85
CA LEU A 82 -0.10 5.87 -11.26
C LEU A 82 -0.34 7.07 -12.19
N ALA A 83 -1.34 7.92 -11.87
CA ALA A 83 -1.57 9.15 -12.61
C ALA A 83 -0.37 10.11 -12.52
N LEU A 84 0.22 10.26 -11.33
CA LEU A 84 1.41 11.09 -11.11
C LEU A 84 2.63 10.55 -11.87
N LEU A 85 2.80 9.23 -11.97
CA LEU A 85 3.93 8.64 -12.71
C LEU A 85 3.75 8.75 -14.23
N ASP A 86 2.52 8.69 -14.75
CA ASP A 86 2.24 8.86 -16.18
C ASP A 86 2.50 10.30 -16.65
N GLU A 87 2.19 11.27 -15.79
CA GLU A 87 2.38 12.71 -16.06
C GLU A 87 3.23 13.35 -14.97
N LEU A 88 4.48 12.86 -14.85
CA LEU A 88 5.40 13.33 -13.82
C LEU A 88 5.78 14.80 -14.02
N PRO A 89 5.59 15.68 -13.02
CA PRO A 89 6.06 17.06 -13.12
C PRO A 89 7.59 17.12 -13.05
N ALA A 90 8.16 18.17 -13.64
CA ALA A 90 9.58 18.46 -13.46
C ALA A 90 9.88 18.73 -11.98
N LEU A 91 10.81 17.96 -11.41
CA LEU A 91 11.25 18.14 -10.03
C LEU A 91 12.36 19.21 -9.97
N PRO A 92 12.34 20.11 -8.98
CA PRO A 92 13.48 20.98 -8.72
C PRO A 92 14.76 20.19 -8.40
N ASP A 93 15.92 20.75 -8.74
CA ASP A 93 17.24 20.10 -8.62
C ASP A 93 17.61 19.64 -7.19
N ASP A 94 16.92 20.11 -6.15
CA ASP A 94 17.18 19.78 -4.75
C ASP A 94 16.02 19.06 -4.05
N VAL A 95 15.06 18.54 -4.83
CA VAL A 95 13.87 17.84 -4.35
C VAL A 95 13.85 16.40 -4.86
N ALA A 96 13.57 15.45 -3.97
CA ALA A 96 13.21 14.09 -4.31
C ALA A 96 11.69 13.86 -4.13
N LEU A 97 11.11 13.01 -4.98
CA LEU A 97 9.77 12.45 -4.81
C LEU A 97 9.91 10.97 -4.46
N VAL A 98 9.33 10.57 -3.32
CA VAL A 98 9.33 9.20 -2.84
C VAL A 98 7.90 8.69 -2.82
N LEU A 99 7.60 7.70 -3.67
CA LEU A 99 6.29 7.06 -3.71
C LEU A 99 6.37 5.71 -3.01
N VAL A 100 5.47 5.44 -2.08
CA VAL A 100 5.39 4.15 -1.36
C VAL A 100 4.08 3.46 -1.72
N HIS A 101 4.17 2.33 -2.41
CA HIS A 101 3.06 1.54 -2.93
C HIS A 101 3.17 0.09 -2.43
N ALA A 102 2.36 -0.38 -1.50
CA ALA A 102 1.49 0.35 -0.58
C ALA A 102 1.85 -0.07 0.84
N ILE A 103 1.51 0.71 1.86
CA ILE A 103 1.93 0.45 3.25
C ILE A 103 1.32 -0.84 3.82
N ASN A 104 0.09 -1.18 3.44
CA ASN A 104 -0.58 -2.43 3.81
C ASN A 104 -0.90 -3.29 2.57
N PRO A 105 0.10 -3.97 1.98
CA PRO A 105 -0.11 -4.83 0.81
C PRO A 105 -1.12 -5.95 1.08
N TYR A 106 -1.11 -6.53 2.29
CA TYR A 106 -2.07 -7.56 2.69
C TYR A 106 -3.50 -7.03 2.62
N GLY A 107 -3.78 -5.92 3.32
CA GLY A 107 -5.12 -5.36 3.35
C GLY A 107 -5.58 -4.93 1.96
N PHE A 108 -4.67 -4.45 1.12
CA PHE A 108 -5.00 -4.10 -0.25
C PHE A 108 -5.39 -5.33 -1.07
N ALA A 109 -4.57 -6.38 -1.04
CA ALA A 109 -4.84 -7.63 -1.75
C ALA A 109 -6.13 -8.34 -1.29
N HIS A 110 -6.44 -8.27 0.01
CA HIS A 110 -7.59 -8.95 0.61
C HIS A 110 -8.82 -8.03 0.82
N VAL A 111 -8.79 -6.81 0.28
CA VAL A 111 -9.87 -5.81 0.35
C VAL A 111 -10.30 -5.55 1.81
N ARG A 112 -9.31 -5.28 2.67
CA ARG A 112 -9.46 -5.01 4.10
C ARG A 112 -8.87 -3.65 4.47
N ARG A 113 -9.46 -3.02 5.49
CA ARG A 113 -8.88 -1.85 6.15
C ARG A 113 -7.55 -2.19 6.85
N VAL A 114 -7.54 -3.32 7.56
CA VAL A 114 -6.49 -3.78 8.48
C VAL A 114 -5.46 -4.69 7.79
N ASP A 115 -4.39 -5.02 8.49
CA ASP A 115 -3.39 -6.00 8.02
C ASP A 115 -3.81 -7.46 8.25
N GLY A 116 -2.89 -8.40 8.03
CA GLY A 116 -3.14 -9.85 8.20
C GLY A 116 -3.36 -10.32 9.62
N GLN A 117 -3.12 -9.46 10.61
CA GLN A 117 -3.34 -9.73 12.03
C GLN A 117 -4.54 -8.94 12.57
N ASN A 118 -5.37 -8.39 11.68
CA ASN A 118 -6.52 -7.55 12.02
C ASN A 118 -6.13 -6.23 12.73
N ILE A 119 -4.90 -5.75 12.52
CA ILE A 119 -4.38 -4.53 13.13
C ILE A 119 -4.63 -3.34 12.20
N ASP A 120 -5.21 -2.26 12.75
CA ASP A 120 -5.29 -0.97 12.08
C ASP A 120 -3.93 -0.26 12.16
N LEU A 121 -3.18 -0.28 11.05
CA LEU A 121 -1.85 0.34 11.00
C LEU A 121 -1.89 1.85 11.32
N ASN A 122 -2.99 2.55 11.04
CA ASN A 122 -3.16 3.97 11.34
C ASN A 122 -3.53 4.26 12.81
N ARG A 123 -3.51 3.23 13.65
CA ARG A 123 -3.67 3.34 15.11
C ARG A 123 -2.52 2.69 15.88
N ASN A 124 -1.52 2.17 15.16
CA ASN A 124 -0.44 1.37 15.75
C ASN A 124 0.92 2.10 15.76
N PHE A 125 0.95 3.40 15.50
CA PHE A 125 2.18 4.20 15.57
C PHE A 125 2.54 4.52 17.03
N LEU A 126 3.78 4.23 17.41
CA LEU A 126 4.34 4.69 18.67
C LEU A 126 4.64 6.20 18.59
N ARG A 127 4.35 6.92 19.66
CA ARG A 127 4.75 8.32 19.81
C ARG A 127 6.23 8.41 20.20
N PRO A 128 6.87 9.58 20.01
CA PRO A 128 8.24 9.78 20.49
C PRO A 128 8.37 9.45 21.98
N GLY A 129 9.29 8.54 22.31
CA GLY A 129 9.55 8.08 23.68
C GLY A 129 8.68 6.89 24.13
N GLU A 130 7.72 6.44 23.33
CA GLU A 130 6.98 5.21 23.60
C GLU A 130 7.76 3.98 23.10
N THR A 131 7.64 2.88 23.83
CA THR A 131 8.12 1.56 23.42
C THR A 131 6.95 0.61 23.24
N TRP A 132 7.06 -0.33 22.31
CA TRP A 132 6.07 -1.38 22.17
C TRP A 132 6.11 -2.29 23.40
N THR A 133 5.00 -2.37 24.13
CA THR A 133 4.87 -3.20 25.34
C THR A 133 4.00 -4.44 25.14
N GLY A 134 3.58 -4.73 23.90
CA GLY A 134 2.64 -5.82 23.61
C GLY A 134 1.19 -5.34 23.50
N ALA A 135 0.29 -6.30 23.27
CA ALA A 135 -1.15 -6.07 23.35
C ALA A 135 -1.61 -5.96 24.82
N PRO A 136 -2.74 -5.30 25.12
CA PRO A 136 -3.30 -5.26 26.46
C PRO A 136 -3.53 -6.66 27.06
N ASP A 137 -3.34 -6.78 28.37
CA ASP A 137 -3.63 -8.00 29.12
C ASP A 137 -5.10 -8.43 28.88
N GLY A 138 -5.31 -9.72 28.61
CA GLY A 138 -6.63 -10.30 28.32
C GLY A 138 -7.07 -10.22 26.85
N TYR A 139 -6.40 -9.46 25.97
CA TYR A 139 -6.74 -9.46 24.54
C TYR A 139 -6.62 -10.86 23.93
N ALA A 140 -5.55 -11.59 24.27
CA ALA A 140 -5.33 -12.96 23.80
C ALA A 140 -6.45 -13.93 24.23
N GLU A 141 -7.05 -13.72 25.40
CA GLU A 141 -8.16 -14.54 25.89
C GLU A 141 -9.46 -14.26 25.13
N LEU A 142 -9.62 -13.02 24.66
CA LEU A 142 -10.78 -12.56 23.89
C LEU A 142 -10.61 -12.70 22.38
N ASP A 143 -9.43 -13.08 21.88
CA ASP A 143 -9.11 -13.13 20.46
C ASP A 143 -10.14 -13.95 19.67
N ALA A 144 -10.51 -15.12 20.17
CA ALA A 144 -11.50 -15.99 19.54
C ALA A 144 -12.92 -15.42 19.48
N LEU A 145 -13.24 -14.46 20.35
CA LEU A 145 -14.53 -13.77 20.38
C LEU A 145 -14.53 -12.54 19.46
N LEU A 146 -13.42 -11.80 19.44
CA LEU A 146 -13.30 -10.53 18.71
C LEU A 146 -12.91 -10.73 17.24
N ASN A 147 -12.10 -11.74 16.95
CA ASN A 147 -11.52 -11.97 15.63
C ASN A 147 -12.09 -13.24 14.98
N PRO A 148 -12.68 -13.13 13.77
CA PRO A 148 -13.14 -14.29 13.03
C PRO A 148 -11.97 -15.25 12.74
N ARG A 149 -12.15 -16.53 13.07
CA ARG A 149 -11.14 -17.57 12.80
C ARG A 149 -11.02 -17.95 11.33
N THR A 150 -12.02 -17.57 10.54
CA THR A 150 -12.07 -17.77 9.09
C THR A 150 -12.50 -16.47 8.43
N ALA A 151 -12.08 -16.27 7.18
CA ALA A 151 -12.65 -15.21 6.36
C ALA A 151 -14.18 -15.38 6.32
N PRO A 152 -14.96 -14.28 6.29
CA PRO A 152 -16.40 -14.38 6.08
C PRO A 152 -16.63 -15.21 4.81
N GLY A 153 -17.48 -16.24 4.89
CA GLY A 153 -17.93 -16.91 3.69
C GLY A 153 -18.53 -15.88 2.75
N LEU A 154 -18.34 -16.05 1.44
CA LEU A 154 -19.12 -15.30 0.46
C LEU A 154 -20.58 -15.63 0.76
N GLY A 155 -21.29 -14.73 1.43
CA GLY A 155 -22.70 -14.89 1.72
C GLY A 155 -23.41 -15.29 0.44
N SER A 156 -24.22 -16.35 0.49
CA SER A 156 -25.06 -16.77 -0.62
C SER A 156 -25.79 -15.54 -1.16
N ARG A 157 -25.52 -15.19 -2.42
CA ARG A 157 -26.27 -14.18 -3.16
C ARG A 157 -27.72 -14.62 -3.33
#